data_AF-A0A0M2H4G5-F1
#
_entry.id   AF-A0A0M2H4G5-F1
#
_cell.length_a   1.000
_cell.length_b   1.000
_cell.length_c   1.000
_cell.angle_alpha   90.00
_cell.angle_beta   90.00
_cell.angle_gamma   90.00
#
_symmetry.space_group_name_H-M   'P 1'
#
loop_
_entity.id
_entity.type
_entity.pdbx_description
1 polymer ?
#
loop_
_entity_poly.entity_id
_entity_poly.type
_entity_poly.pdbx_seq_one_letter_code
_entity_poly.pdbx_strand_id
1 'polypeptide(L)'
;MTTASVPAAGTSKARVGVQRFGTFLSGMIMPNIPALIAWGIFTAFFIAVGWTPVPALATLVGPFIHYLLPILIAYTGGNIIYGVRGGVVASIGTFGAIAGSDYLIAQINADLPADNQLGQVHMFIGAMIMAPICAYSMRWLDSLWEGKIRAGFEMLVNMFSAGIWGFVLAIIGFYPIAWVVNGIMQVLSNAVDWLVSMNLLPLTSIIIEPAKVFFLNNAINHGVLTPLGIQQSAETGSSILFLLEANPGPGVGLLLAFTFFGIGAARASAPGAAVIQFFGGIHEVYFPYALMKPMLILALIAGGMTGVTTNMLLGGALRAPAAPGSIFAVIAQVANNSYVAVLLSVVLAATVTFLISWVILRASRKRDLEAMAATDDAFGAAITQTAAAKGKSSAALDGLRSGAATSADGGIEPATMTEREIKNIVFACDAGMGSSAMGASVLRNKIKKAGIENVTVTNKAIAALDASADLVITQNQLTDRARQKTPNSVHVSVDNFMNSPRYDEVVDLVRAQHEDGA
;
A
#
# COMPACT_ATOMS: atom_id res chain seq x y z
N MET A 1 23.43 -11.35 21.39
CA MET A 1 24.40 -11.07 20.31
C MET A 1 23.81 -11.60 19.01
N THR A 2 23.15 -10.74 18.25
CA THR A 2 22.63 -11.05 16.92
C THR A 2 23.63 -10.54 15.90
N THR A 3 24.07 -11.43 15.02
CA THR A 3 25.05 -11.19 13.97
C THR A 3 24.51 -10.18 12.96
N ALA A 4 24.79 -8.90 13.18
CA ALA A 4 24.72 -7.90 12.13
C ALA A 4 25.72 -8.29 11.05
N SER A 5 25.24 -8.47 9.82
CA SER A 5 26.10 -8.67 8.67
C SER A 5 27.06 -7.49 8.56
N VAL A 6 28.37 -7.80 8.53
CA VAL A 6 29.43 -6.82 8.35
C VAL A 6 29.19 -6.10 7.01
N PRO A 7 29.11 -4.77 6.98
CA PRO A 7 28.94 -4.05 5.73
C PRO A 7 30.19 -4.26 4.87
N ALA A 8 29.98 -4.60 3.59
CA ALA A 8 31.06 -4.72 2.62
C ALA A 8 31.92 -3.44 2.62
N ALA A 9 33.23 -3.62 2.79
CA ALA A 9 34.22 -2.55 2.82
C ALA A 9 34.12 -1.72 1.53
N GLY A 10 33.97 -0.40 1.67
CA GLY A 10 34.00 0.57 0.55
C GLY A 10 32.69 1.29 0.22
N THR A 11 31.59 1.05 0.94
CA THR A 11 30.32 1.74 0.65
C THR A 11 30.32 3.15 1.26
N SER A 12 30.37 4.21 0.43
CA SER A 12 30.38 5.60 0.94
C SER A 12 29.13 5.90 1.80
N LYS A 13 29.27 6.74 2.83
CA LYS A 13 28.16 7.14 3.73
C LYS A 13 26.97 7.69 2.94
N ALA A 14 27.22 8.39 1.83
CA ALA A 14 26.19 8.90 0.93
C ALA A 14 25.40 7.76 0.24
N ARG A 15 26.09 6.72 -0.25
CA ARG A 15 25.44 5.56 -0.86
C ARG A 15 24.57 4.79 0.15
N VAL A 16 25.00 4.69 1.39
CA VAL A 16 24.21 4.07 2.48
C VAL A 16 22.98 4.92 2.83
N GLY A 17 23.12 6.25 2.85
CA GLY A 17 22.00 7.18 3.07
C GLY A 17 20.92 7.08 1.98
N VAL A 18 21.32 7.12 0.71
CA VAL A 18 20.40 6.96 -0.44
C VAL A 18 19.69 5.60 -0.39
N GLN A 19 20.40 4.54 -0.01
CA GLN A 19 19.81 3.21 0.14
C GLN A 19 18.76 3.17 1.25
N ARG A 20 19.07 3.71 2.45
CA ARG A 20 18.10 3.76 3.56
C ARG A 20 16.86 4.57 3.21
N PHE A 21 17.04 5.72 2.55
CA PHE A 21 15.93 6.55 2.09
C PHE A 21 15.05 5.80 1.08
N GLY A 22 15.66 5.15 0.08
CA GLY A 22 14.93 4.34 -0.90
C GLY A 22 14.18 3.15 -0.26
N THR A 23 14.80 2.46 0.69
CA THR A 23 14.14 1.36 1.43
C THR A 23 12.97 1.87 2.27
N PHE A 24 13.11 3.04 2.91
CA PHE A 24 12.04 3.66 3.68
C PHE A 24 10.84 4.02 2.79
N LEU A 25 11.07 4.72 1.67
CA LEU A 25 10.02 5.06 0.71
C LEU A 25 9.32 3.82 0.14
N SER A 26 10.11 2.81 -0.24
CA SER A 26 9.58 1.53 -0.71
C SER A 26 8.69 0.85 0.35
N GLY A 27 9.12 0.88 1.62
CA GLY A 27 8.37 0.35 2.76
C GLY A 27 7.06 1.09 3.03
N MET A 28 6.96 2.38 2.68
CA MET A 28 5.70 3.14 2.80
C MET A 28 4.66 2.78 1.73
N ILE A 29 5.11 2.31 0.57
CA ILE A 29 4.25 2.14 -0.61
C ILE A 29 3.91 0.67 -0.84
N MET A 30 4.86 -0.24 -0.64
CA MET A 30 4.70 -1.65 -0.97
C MET A 30 3.52 -2.31 -0.22
N PRO A 31 3.30 -2.07 1.09
CA PRO A 31 2.13 -2.61 1.80
C PRO A 31 0.79 -2.06 1.27
N ASN A 32 0.80 -0.92 0.57
CA ASN A 32 -0.38 -0.24 0.04
C ASN A 32 -0.66 -0.55 -1.44
N ILE A 33 0.14 -1.41 -2.08
CA ILE A 33 -0.09 -1.87 -3.45
C ILE A 33 -1.51 -2.42 -3.67
N PRO A 34 -2.11 -3.22 -2.77
CA PRO A 34 -3.48 -3.69 -2.95
C PRO A 34 -4.50 -2.55 -3.11
N ALA A 35 -4.34 -1.45 -2.36
CA ALA A 35 -5.20 -0.29 -2.47
C ALA A 35 -5.02 0.44 -3.81
N LEU A 36 -3.77 0.55 -4.28
CA LEU A 36 -3.45 1.12 -5.59
C LEU A 36 -4.03 0.29 -6.75
N ILE A 37 -3.96 -1.04 -6.64
CA ILE A 37 -4.55 -1.96 -7.63
C ILE A 37 -6.07 -1.82 -7.63
N ALA A 38 -6.70 -1.82 -6.46
CA ALA A 38 -8.15 -1.65 -6.34
C ALA A 38 -8.60 -0.33 -6.98
N TRP A 39 -7.92 0.77 -6.66
CA TRP A 39 -8.16 2.07 -7.29
C TRP A 39 -8.00 2.01 -8.81
N GLY A 40 -6.92 1.40 -9.32
CA GLY A 40 -6.68 1.23 -10.75
C GLY A 40 -7.79 0.44 -11.45
N ILE A 41 -8.33 -0.61 -10.81
CA ILE A 41 -9.46 -1.40 -11.34
C ILE A 41 -10.73 -0.56 -11.39
N PHE A 42 -11.08 0.15 -10.31
CA PHE A 42 -12.25 1.04 -10.29
C PHE A 42 -12.16 2.06 -11.43
N THR A 43 -10.98 2.62 -11.61
CA THR A 43 -10.71 3.63 -12.62
C THR A 43 -10.81 3.04 -14.03
N ALA A 44 -10.22 1.86 -14.29
CA ALA A 44 -10.26 1.21 -15.60
C ALA A 44 -11.66 0.79 -16.05
N PHE A 45 -12.51 0.37 -15.12
CA PHE A 45 -13.85 -0.13 -15.45
C PHE A 45 -14.88 0.99 -15.49
N PHE A 46 -14.97 1.82 -14.46
CA PHE A 46 -16.21 2.55 -14.19
C PHE A 46 -16.23 4.02 -14.60
N ILE A 47 -15.08 4.64 -14.88
CA ILE A 47 -15.07 6.03 -15.38
C ILE A 47 -15.69 6.13 -16.77
N ALA A 48 -15.96 7.36 -17.24
CA ALA A 48 -16.62 7.59 -18.53
C ALA A 48 -15.90 6.94 -19.73
N VAL A 49 -14.56 6.89 -19.70
CA VAL A 49 -13.72 6.24 -20.71
C VAL A 49 -13.30 4.81 -20.34
N GLY A 50 -13.86 4.27 -19.25
CA GLY A 50 -13.58 2.92 -18.78
C GLY A 50 -14.28 1.85 -19.60
N TRP A 51 -13.95 0.58 -19.35
CA TRP A 51 -14.49 -0.56 -20.11
C TRP A 51 -15.98 -0.79 -19.89
N THR A 52 -16.48 -0.55 -18.68
CA THR A 52 -17.90 -0.69 -18.32
C THR A 52 -18.33 0.53 -17.49
N PRO A 53 -18.51 1.71 -18.11
CA PRO A 53 -18.75 2.95 -17.38
C PRO A 53 -19.99 2.84 -16.48
N VAL A 54 -19.82 3.14 -15.19
CA VAL A 54 -20.90 3.19 -14.20
C VAL A 54 -20.71 4.47 -13.39
N PRO A 55 -21.45 5.56 -13.70
CA PRO A 55 -21.23 6.88 -13.08
C PRO A 55 -21.24 6.85 -11.55
N ALA A 56 -22.13 6.04 -10.96
CA ALA A 56 -22.20 5.89 -9.50
C ALA A 56 -20.90 5.32 -8.90
N LEU A 57 -20.29 4.31 -9.53
CA LEU A 57 -19.03 3.71 -9.06
C LEU A 57 -17.81 4.56 -9.41
N ALA A 58 -17.86 5.33 -10.51
CA ALA A 58 -16.82 6.29 -10.87
C ALA A 58 -16.57 7.34 -9.77
N THR A 59 -17.61 7.68 -8.99
CA THR A 59 -17.48 8.65 -7.88
C THR A 59 -16.50 8.22 -6.79
N LEU A 60 -16.15 6.93 -6.71
CA LEU A 60 -15.14 6.42 -5.77
C LEU A 60 -13.72 6.81 -6.17
N VAL A 61 -13.45 6.95 -7.47
CA VAL A 61 -12.08 7.09 -8.01
C VAL A 61 -11.36 8.31 -7.44
N GLY A 62 -12.02 9.47 -7.44
CA GLY A 62 -11.45 10.74 -6.97
C GLY A 62 -11.10 10.70 -5.48
N PRO A 63 -12.07 10.46 -4.57
CA PRO A 63 -11.81 10.36 -3.14
C PRO A 63 -10.78 9.28 -2.76
N PHE A 64 -10.72 8.19 -3.52
CA PHE A 64 -9.78 7.10 -3.28
C PHE A 64 -8.33 7.56 -3.53
N ILE A 65 -8.02 8.16 -4.69
CA ILE A 65 -6.65 8.69 -4.94
C ILE A 65 -6.32 9.91 -4.11
N HIS A 66 -7.30 10.77 -3.84
CA HIS A 66 -7.06 12.05 -3.18
C HIS A 66 -6.94 11.93 -1.66
N TYR A 67 -7.77 11.09 -1.02
CA TYR A 67 -7.75 10.90 0.44
C TYR A 67 -7.15 9.56 0.84
N LEU A 68 -7.74 8.46 0.38
CA LEU A 68 -7.46 7.13 0.93
C LEU A 68 -5.99 6.73 0.72
N LEU A 69 -5.46 6.89 -0.49
CA LEU A 69 -4.09 6.46 -0.82
C LEU A 69 -3.01 7.25 -0.05
N PRO A 70 -2.99 8.61 -0.04
CA PRO A 70 -2.04 9.37 0.75
C PRO A 70 -2.12 9.05 2.26
N ILE A 71 -3.32 8.89 2.81
CA ILE A 71 -3.52 8.60 4.24
C ILE A 71 -2.97 7.22 4.60
N LEU A 72 -3.19 6.21 3.75
CA LEU A 72 -2.65 4.85 3.95
C LEU A 72 -1.12 4.83 3.91
N ILE A 73 -0.53 5.57 2.97
CA ILE A 73 0.93 5.73 2.87
C ILE A 73 1.47 6.42 4.13
N ALA A 74 0.83 7.49 4.58
CA ALA A 74 1.20 8.19 5.80
C ALA A 74 1.11 7.29 7.03
N TYR A 75 0.00 6.55 7.16
CA TYR A 75 -0.20 5.59 8.24
C TYR A 75 0.91 4.55 8.26
N THR A 76 1.22 3.96 7.11
CA THR A 76 2.24 2.91 6.97
C THR A 76 3.62 3.46 7.33
N GLY A 77 3.99 4.63 6.80
CA GLY A 77 5.27 5.26 7.13
C GLY A 77 5.41 5.66 8.59
N GLY A 78 4.33 6.20 9.16
CA GLY A 78 4.30 6.54 10.59
C GLY A 78 4.41 5.29 11.47
N ASN A 79 3.78 4.19 11.05
CA ASN A 79 3.82 2.91 11.74
C ASN A 79 5.21 2.27 11.73
N ILE A 80 5.92 2.35 10.59
CA ILE A 80 7.31 1.89 10.49
C ILE A 80 8.22 2.60 11.51
N ILE A 81 7.96 3.87 11.82
CA ILE A 81 8.80 4.67 12.72
C ILE A 81 8.39 4.54 14.19
N TYR A 82 7.09 4.60 14.48
CA TYR A 82 6.60 4.66 15.86
C TYR A 82 5.27 3.92 16.08
N GLY A 83 5.11 2.78 15.41
CA GLY A 83 3.98 1.87 15.62
C GLY A 83 2.63 2.50 15.30
N VAL A 84 1.56 1.91 15.83
CA VAL A 84 0.18 2.36 15.59
C VAL A 84 -0.01 3.84 15.91
N ARG A 85 0.61 4.36 16.97
CA ARG A 85 0.50 5.78 17.35
C ARG A 85 1.11 6.70 16.30
N GLY A 86 2.33 6.39 15.84
CA GLY A 86 2.96 7.11 14.73
C GLY A 86 2.11 7.09 13.47
N GLY A 87 1.50 5.93 13.16
CA GLY A 87 0.59 5.79 12.01
C GLY A 87 -0.65 6.67 12.10
N VAL A 88 -1.38 6.64 13.23
CA VAL A 88 -2.59 7.44 13.43
C VAL A 88 -2.29 8.94 13.36
N VAL A 89 -1.24 9.39 14.04
CA VAL A 89 -0.85 10.82 14.05
C VAL A 89 -0.38 11.27 12.66
N ALA A 90 0.33 10.42 11.93
CA ALA A 90 0.71 10.68 10.54
C ALA A 90 -0.51 10.82 9.61
N SER A 91 -1.53 9.98 9.78
CA SER A 91 -2.79 10.09 9.05
C SER A 91 -3.49 11.42 9.30
N ILE A 92 -3.60 11.85 10.56
CA ILE A 92 -4.23 13.12 10.95
C ILE A 92 -3.45 14.31 10.35
N GLY A 93 -2.14 14.32 10.50
CA GLY A 93 -1.29 15.38 9.93
C GLY A 93 -1.37 15.47 8.40
N THR A 94 -1.39 14.32 7.72
CA THR A 94 -1.53 14.24 6.26
C THR A 94 -2.90 14.70 5.80
N PHE A 95 -3.97 14.39 6.54
CA PHE A 95 -5.30 14.91 6.25
C PHE A 95 -5.33 16.43 6.30
N GLY A 96 -4.63 17.03 7.27
CA GLY A 96 -4.41 18.47 7.32
C GLY A 96 -3.71 19.01 6.06
N ALA A 97 -2.65 18.33 5.60
CA ALA A 97 -1.96 18.70 4.37
C ALA A 97 -2.86 18.64 3.12
N ILE A 98 -3.68 17.59 2.98
CA ILE A 98 -4.65 17.47 1.88
C ILE A 98 -5.60 18.67 1.89
N ALA A 99 -6.26 18.92 3.03
CA ALA A 99 -7.21 20.03 3.16
C ALA A 99 -6.56 21.40 2.93
N GLY A 100 -5.31 21.58 3.36
CA GLY A 100 -4.55 22.81 3.12
C GLY A 100 -4.25 23.02 1.64
N SER A 101 -3.91 21.95 0.91
CA SER A 101 -3.67 22.05 -0.53
C SER A 101 -4.95 22.38 -1.29
N ASP A 102 -6.06 21.75 -0.93
CA ASP A 102 -7.36 22.05 -1.54
C ASP A 102 -7.77 23.50 -1.30
N TYR A 103 -7.53 24.02 -0.09
CA TYR A 103 -7.76 25.43 0.23
C TYR A 103 -6.92 26.36 -0.64
N LEU A 104 -5.61 26.09 -0.80
CA LEU A 104 -4.72 26.90 -1.63
C LEU A 104 -5.13 26.85 -3.11
N ILE A 105 -5.47 25.67 -3.64
CA ILE A 105 -5.94 25.52 -5.02
C ILE A 105 -7.26 26.25 -5.23
N ALA A 106 -8.20 26.18 -4.27
CA ALA A 106 -9.45 26.92 -4.35
C ALA A 106 -9.23 28.44 -4.39
N GLN A 107 -8.25 28.95 -3.64
CA GLN A 107 -7.86 30.37 -3.72
C GLN A 107 -7.29 30.73 -5.09
N ILE A 108 -6.37 29.92 -5.63
CA ILE A 108 -5.79 30.16 -6.96
C ILE A 108 -6.88 30.11 -8.04
N ASN A 109 -7.79 29.15 -7.96
CA ASN A 109 -8.89 28.99 -8.91
C ASN A 109 -9.92 30.12 -8.86
N ALA A 110 -10.00 30.87 -7.75
CA ALA A 110 -10.87 32.03 -7.67
C ALA A 110 -10.41 33.18 -8.58
N ASP A 111 -9.10 33.26 -8.86
CA ASP A 111 -8.48 34.27 -9.72
C ASP A 111 -8.31 33.80 -11.17
N LEU A 112 -8.52 32.50 -11.43
CA LEU A 112 -8.39 31.90 -12.77
C LEU A 112 -9.73 31.89 -13.53
N PRO A 113 -9.69 32.04 -14.87
CA PRO A 113 -10.84 31.79 -15.73
C PRO A 113 -11.44 30.39 -15.52
N ALA A 114 -12.76 30.26 -15.69
CA ALA A 114 -13.48 29.00 -15.45
C ALA A 114 -12.99 27.84 -16.35
N ASP A 115 -12.44 28.15 -17.52
CA ASP A 115 -11.87 27.21 -18.49
C ASP A 115 -10.41 26.83 -18.18
N ASN A 116 -9.79 27.45 -17.17
CA ASN A 116 -8.38 27.20 -16.80
C ASN A 116 -8.19 26.93 -15.31
N GLN A 117 -9.20 26.36 -14.63
CA GLN A 117 -9.07 25.98 -13.23
C GLN A 117 -8.10 24.80 -13.05
N LEU A 118 -7.29 24.88 -12.00
CA LEU A 118 -6.39 23.81 -11.58
C LEU A 118 -7.17 22.66 -10.95
N GLY A 119 -6.75 21.44 -11.28
CA GLY A 119 -7.22 20.23 -10.61
C GLY A 119 -6.65 20.08 -9.19
N GLN A 120 -7.08 19.03 -8.51
CA GLN A 120 -6.57 18.69 -7.18
C GLN A 120 -5.10 18.25 -7.23
N VAL A 121 -4.36 18.57 -6.17
CA VAL A 121 -3.02 18.04 -5.92
C VAL A 121 -3.14 16.88 -4.93
N HIS A 122 -2.79 15.68 -5.35
CA HIS A 122 -2.83 14.50 -4.49
C HIS A 122 -1.59 14.48 -3.58
N MET A 123 -1.77 14.57 -2.27
CA MET A 123 -0.67 14.77 -1.31
C MET A 123 0.16 13.51 -1.01
N PHE A 124 0.63 12.79 -2.04
CA PHE A 124 1.55 11.66 -1.88
C PHE A 124 2.90 12.08 -1.29
N ILE A 125 3.50 13.17 -1.80
CA ILE A 125 4.72 13.75 -1.19
C ILE A 125 4.40 14.30 0.20
N GLY A 126 3.26 14.98 0.34
CA GLY A 126 2.78 15.46 1.64
C GLY A 126 2.74 14.34 2.67
N ALA A 127 2.18 13.17 2.32
CA ALA A 127 2.18 11.97 3.15
C ALA A 127 3.58 11.44 3.47
N MET A 128 4.48 11.41 2.48
CA MET A 128 5.87 10.97 2.66
C MET A 128 6.68 11.89 3.58
N ILE A 129 6.37 13.19 3.59
CA ILE A 129 6.98 14.17 4.49
C ILE A 129 6.33 14.11 5.88
N MET A 130 5.00 14.03 5.94
CA MET A 130 4.25 14.03 7.20
C MET A 130 4.49 12.76 8.00
N ALA A 131 4.62 11.59 7.38
CA ALA A 131 4.87 10.34 8.08
C ALA A 131 6.06 10.41 9.07
N PRO A 132 7.29 10.77 8.65
CA PRO A 132 8.41 10.89 9.58
C PRO A 132 8.26 12.06 10.55
N ILE A 133 7.76 13.22 10.11
CA ILE A 133 7.58 14.38 10.99
C ILE A 133 6.63 14.04 12.15
N CYS A 134 5.47 13.47 11.83
CA CYS A 134 4.46 13.06 12.80
C CYS A 134 4.99 11.97 13.73
N ALA A 135 5.59 10.91 13.19
CA ALA A 135 6.03 9.78 14.01
C ALA A 135 7.24 10.12 14.90
N TYR A 136 8.23 10.88 14.40
CA TYR A 136 9.36 11.30 15.23
C TYR A 136 8.96 12.31 16.29
N SER A 137 8.09 13.27 15.97
CA SER A 137 7.60 14.24 16.95
C SER A 137 6.71 13.57 18.01
N MET A 138 5.88 12.60 17.62
CA MET A 138 5.10 11.81 18.57
C MET A 138 5.99 10.99 19.50
N ARG A 139 7.03 10.33 18.96
CA ARG A 139 8.01 9.61 19.79
C ARG A 139 8.73 10.53 20.76
N TRP A 140 9.11 11.72 20.30
CA TRP A 140 9.73 12.72 21.17
C TRP A 140 8.75 13.18 22.27
N LEU A 141 7.49 13.45 21.92
CA LEU A 141 6.47 13.87 22.89
C LEU A 141 6.26 12.81 23.97
N ASP A 142 6.13 11.53 23.60
CA ASP A 142 5.94 10.44 24.57
C ASP A 142 7.14 10.30 25.52
N SER A 143 8.37 10.47 25.00
CA SER A 143 9.59 10.39 25.83
C SER A 143 9.64 11.43 26.96
N LEU A 144 8.90 12.53 26.87
CA LEU A 144 8.86 13.55 27.93
C LEU A 144 8.12 13.08 29.20
N TRP A 145 7.22 12.10 29.06
CA TRP A 145 6.32 11.62 30.12
C TRP A 145 6.54 10.15 30.47
N GLU A 146 7.47 9.46 29.79
CA GLU A 146 7.88 8.10 30.11
C GLU A 146 8.27 7.96 31.58
N GLY A 147 7.69 6.97 32.26
CA GLY A 147 7.93 6.71 33.69
C GLY A 147 7.34 7.73 34.66
N LYS A 148 6.65 8.78 34.17
CA LYS A 148 6.02 9.82 35.01
C LYS A 148 4.51 9.64 35.16
N ILE A 149 3.89 8.80 34.33
CA ILE A 149 2.45 8.57 34.34
C ILE A 149 2.12 7.47 35.35
N ARG A 150 1.08 7.70 36.17
CA ARG A 150 0.59 6.69 37.11
C ARG A 150 -0.01 5.51 36.34
N ALA A 151 0.27 4.30 36.82
CA ALA A 151 -0.33 3.08 36.28
C ALA A 151 -1.86 3.20 36.21
N GLY A 152 -2.45 2.80 35.07
CA GLY A 152 -3.88 2.94 34.77
C GLY A 152 -4.27 4.22 34.03
N PHE A 153 -3.50 5.31 34.14
CA PHE A 153 -3.72 6.55 33.37
C PHE A 153 -2.97 6.58 32.03
N GLU A 154 -2.01 5.67 31.83
CA GLU A 154 -1.16 5.61 30.63
C GLU A 154 -1.96 5.58 29.34
N MET A 155 -2.99 4.73 29.25
CA MET A 155 -3.83 4.64 28.05
C MET A 155 -4.57 5.94 27.76
N LEU A 156 -5.09 6.61 28.81
CA LEU A 156 -5.81 7.88 28.66
C LEU A 156 -4.84 8.96 28.18
N VAL A 157 -3.69 9.12 28.84
CA VAL A 157 -2.67 10.09 28.44
C VAL A 157 -2.19 9.80 27.02
N ASN A 158 -2.01 8.52 26.65
CA ASN A 158 -1.55 8.12 25.33
C ASN A 158 -2.56 8.46 24.23
N MET A 159 -3.86 8.26 24.46
CA MET A 159 -4.91 8.60 23.49
C MET A 159 -5.09 10.12 23.36
N PHE A 160 -5.18 10.84 24.49
CA PHE A 160 -5.37 12.29 24.48
C PHE A 160 -4.14 13.04 23.93
N SER A 161 -2.92 12.64 24.30
CA SER A 161 -1.71 13.26 23.75
C SER A 161 -1.58 13.03 22.25
N ALA A 162 -1.86 11.83 21.75
CA ALA A 162 -1.85 11.56 20.32
C ALA A 162 -2.93 12.36 19.57
N GLY A 163 -4.13 12.51 20.15
CA GLY A 163 -5.19 13.33 19.58
C GLY A 163 -4.85 14.82 19.52
N ILE A 164 -4.39 15.40 20.64
CA ILE A 164 -4.01 16.82 20.73
C ILE A 164 -2.80 17.11 19.83
N TRP A 165 -1.80 16.23 19.84
CA TRP A 165 -0.62 16.41 18.99
C TRP A 165 -0.95 16.20 17.51
N GLY A 166 -1.83 15.24 17.20
CA GLY A 166 -2.41 15.07 15.87
C GLY A 166 -3.10 16.33 15.38
N PHE A 167 -3.90 17.00 16.22
CA PHE A 167 -4.52 18.28 15.90
C PHE A 167 -3.49 19.36 15.55
N VAL A 168 -2.43 19.51 16.35
CA VAL A 168 -1.33 20.46 16.06
C VAL A 168 -0.66 20.12 14.73
N LEU A 169 -0.37 18.84 14.50
CA LEU A 169 0.26 18.38 13.26
C LEU A 169 -0.65 18.49 12.04
N ALA A 170 -1.98 18.43 12.20
CA ALA A 170 -2.91 18.74 11.12
C ALA A 170 -2.85 20.21 10.72
N ILE A 171 -2.73 21.14 11.68
CA ILE A 171 -2.52 22.56 11.39
C ILE A 171 -1.18 22.78 10.68
N ILE A 172 -0.12 22.09 11.12
CA ILE A 172 1.19 22.13 10.45
C ILE A 172 1.11 21.55 9.03
N GLY A 173 0.35 20.47 8.84
CA GLY A 173 0.03 19.93 7.53
C GLY A 173 -0.66 20.97 6.66
N PHE A 174 -1.70 21.60 7.19
CA PHE A 174 -2.57 22.54 6.48
C PHE A 174 -1.84 23.78 5.98
N TYR A 175 -1.03 24.42 6.82
CA TYR A 175 -0.37 25.68 6.45
C TYR A 175 1.05 25.44 5.89
N PRO A 176 2.08 25.13 6.71
CA PRO A 176 3.44 24.94 6.21
C PRO A 176 3.58 23.92 5.08
N ILE A 177 3.03 22.72 5.24
CA ILE A 177 3.33 21.62 4.31
C ILE A 177 2.59 21.80 2.99
N ALA A 178 1.33 22.23 3.03
CA ALA A 178 0.60 22.57 1.82
C ALA A 178 1.32 23.68 1.03
N TRP A 179 1.80 24.74 1.71
CA TRP A 179 2.55 25.82 1.06
C TRP A 179 3.87 25.33 0.47
N VAL A 180 4.63 24.50 1.19
CA VAL A 180 5.90 23.94 0.68
C VAL A 180 5.67 23.09 -0.55
N VAL A 181 4.69 22.18 -0.54
CA VAL A 181 4.43 21.28 -1.67
C VAL A 181 3.97 22.08 -2.90
N ASN A 182 3.04 23.04 -2.73
CA ASN A 182 2.59 23.90 -3.82
C ASN A 182 3.70 24.86 -4.32
N GLY A 183 4.59 25.32 -3.43
CA GLY A 183 5.76 26.11 -3.83
C GLY A 183 6.75 25.31 -4.67
N ILE A 184 6.99 24.03 -4.31
CA ILE A 184 7.78 23.11 -5.13
C ILE A 184 7.12 22.94 -6.50
N MET A 185 5.79 22.81 -6.56
CA MET A 185 5.07 22.74 -7.82
C MET A 185 5.33 23.94 -8.73
N GLN A 186 5.24 25.14 -8.18
CA GLN A 186 5.46 26.36 -8.95
C GLN A 186 6.89 26.44 -9.49
N VAL A 187 7.89 26.05 -8.70
CA VAL A 187 9.29 26.01 -9.14
C VAL A 187 9.47 25.01 -10.28
N LEU A 188 8.87 23.81 -10.19
CA LEU A 188 8.93 22.80 -11.24
C LEU A 188 8.24 23.28 -12.53
N SER A 189 7.07 23.91 -12.41
CA SER A 189 6.35 24.50 -13.54
C SER A 189 7.19 25.57 -14.25
N ASN A 190 7.78 26.51 -13.50
CA ASN A 190 8.65 27.55 -14.06
C ASN A 190 9.90 26.96 -14.75
N ALA A 191 10.47 25.89 -14.19
CA ALA A 191 11.61 25.22 -14.80
C ALA A 191 11.25 24.51 -16.12
N VAL A 192 10.05 23.92 -16.21
CA VAL A 192 9.54 23.36 -17.47
C VAL A 192 9.30 24.45 -18.50
N ASP A 193 8.65 25.56 -18.12
CA ASP A 193 8.43 26.72 -19.01
C ASP A 193 9.74 27.30 -19.56
N TRP A 194 10.76 27.43 -18.70
CA TRP A 194 12.10 27.85 -19.13
C TRP A 194 12.73 26.88 -20.14
N LEU A 195 12.61 25.56 -19.93
CA LEU A 195 13.15 24.57 -20.88
C LEU A 195 12.40 24.59 -22.22
N VAL A 196 11.09 24.81 -22.19
CA VAL A 196 10.27 24.92 -23.40
C VAL A 196 10.64 26.17 -24.19
N SER A 197 10.75 27.33 -23.54
CA SER A 197 11.15 28.58 -24.20
C SER A 197 12.56 28.54 -24.80
N MET A 198 13.47 27.76 -24.22
CA MET A 198 14.82 27.53 -24.75
C MET A 198 14.90 26.42 -25.83
N ASN A 199 13.78 25.84 -26.26
CA ASN A 199 13.71 24.70 -27.20
C ASN A 199 14.48 23.44 -26.73
N LEU A 200 14.66 23.27 -25.41
CA LEU A 200 15.35 22.11 -24.82
C LEU A 200 14.36 21.01 -24.43
N LEU A 201 13.43 20.68 -25.34
CA LEU A 201 12.29 19.81 -25.06
C LEU A 201 12.68 18.45 -24.46
N PRO A 202 13.69 17.72 -24.95
CA PRO A 202 14.05 16.43 -24.35
C PRO A 202 14.44 16.55 -22.88
N LEU A 203 15.09 17.65 -22.47
CA LEU A 203 15.52 17.83 -21.07
C LEU A 203 14.35 18.03 -20.11
N THR A 204 13.17 18.40 -20.60
CA THR A 204 11.96 18.51 -19.77
C THR A 204 11.63 17.19 -19.06
N SER A 205 11.98 16.03 -19.64
CA SER A 205 11.77 14.71 -19.04
C SER A 205 12.52 14.52 -17.71
N ILE A 206 13.62 15.25 -17.48
CA ILE A 206 14.34 15.24 -16.18
C ILE A 206 13.46 15.77 -15.06
N ILE A 207 12.51 16.66 -15.38
CA ILE A 207 11.58 17.28 -14.42
C ILE A 207 10.23 16.56 -14.43
N ILE A 208 9.69 16.32 -15.62
CA ILE A 208 8.34 15.77 -15.81
C ILE A 208 8.26 14.33 -15.30
N GLU A 209 9.24 13.47 -15.58
CA GLU A 209 9.16 12.06 -15.19
C GLU A 209 9.18 11.85 -13.66
N PRO A 210 10.09 12.48 -12.89
CA PRO A 210 9.99 12.45 -11.44
C PRO A 210 8.70 13.07 -10.92
N ALA A 211 8.29 14.23 -11.46
CA ALA A 211 7.07 14.91 -11.03
C ALA A 211 5.84 13.99 -11.19
N LYS A 212 5.69 13.31 -12.33
CA LYS A 212 4.66 12.28 -12.54
C LYS A 212 4.69 11.24 -11.44
N VAL A 213 5.82 10.58 -11.22
CA VAL A 213 5.96 9.50 -10.23
C VAL A 213 5.58 9.96 -8.81
N PHE A 214 5.80 11.23 -8.49
CA PHE A 214 5.41 11.81 -7.21
C PHE A 214 4.01 12.47 -7.20
N PHE A 215 3.17 12.22 -8.22
CA PHE A 215 1.81 12.74 -8.36
C PHE A 215 1.73 14.27 -8.43
N LEU A 216 2.78 14.87 -8.99
CA LEU A 216 2.92 16.31 -9.21
C LEU A 216 2.58 16.71 -10.66
N ASN A 217 2.04 15.79 -11.46
CA ASN A 217 1.83 16.02 -12.89
C ASN A 217 0.71 17.03 -13.19
N ASN A 218 -0.36 17.05 -12.39
CA ASN A 218 -1.50 17.94 -12.63
C ASN A 218 -1.09 19.42 -12.76
N ALA A 219 -0.15 19.91 -11.94
CA ALA A 219 0.26 21.31 -12.03
C ALA A 219 1.19 21.61 -13.21
N ILE A 220 1.99 20.62 -13.67
CA ILE A 220 2.80 20.79 -14.88
C ILE A 220 1.90 20.76 -16.12
N ASN A 221 0.96 19.82 -16.17
CA ASN A 221 0.05 19.65 -17.29
C ASN A 221 -0.89 20.85 -17.46
N HIS A 222 -1.62 21.20 -16.40
CA HIS A 222 -2.60 22.28 -16.46
C HIS A 222 -1.98 23.67 -16.29
N GLY A 223 -0.88 23.78 -15.53
CA GLY A 223 -0.25 25.06 -15.28
C GLY A 223 0.68 25.54 -16.40
N VAL A 224 1.24 24.65 -17.22
CA VAL A 224 2.24 25.01 -18.23
C VAL A 224 1.97 24.37 -19.59
N LEU A 225 1.94 23.04 -19.67
CA LEU A 225 1.94 22.33 -20.95
C LEU A 225 0.67 22.53 -21.77
N THR A 226 -0.49 22.47 -21.12
CA THR A 226 -1.79 22.60 -21.77
C THR A 226 -2.03 24.02 -22.28
N PRO A 227 -1.86 25.10 -21.47
CA PRO A 227 -1.99 26.48 -21.96
C PRO A 227 -1.05 26.79 -23.13
N LEU A 228 0.24 26.48 -23.00
CA LEU A 228 1.22 26.69 -24.07
C LEU A 228 0.90 25.85 -25.31
N GLY A 229 0.46 24.60 -25.12
CA GLY A 229 0.08 23.72 -26.21
C GLY A 229 -1.16 24.20 -26.94
N ILE A 230 -2.17 24.73 -26.23
CA ILE A 230 -3.37 25.32 -26.83
C ILE A 230 -3.00 26.55 -27.64
N GLN A 231 -2.17 27.45 -27.10
CA GLN A 231 -1.70 28.63 -27.82
C GLN A 231 -0.94 28.23 -29.10
N GLN A 232 0.00 27.29 -29.00
CA GLN A 232 0.75 26.79 -30.15
C GLN A 232 -0.15 26.09 -31.19
N SER A 233 -1.12 25.30 -30.73
CA SER A 233 -2.07 24.60 -31.60
C SER A 233 -3.03 25.56 -32.31
N ALA A 234 -3.41 26.66 -31.68
CA ALA A 234 -4.22 27.69 -32.32
C ALA A 234 -3.50 28.33 -33.53
N GLU A 235 -2.17 28.46 -33.46
CA GLU A 235 -1.35 29.04 -34.52
C GLU A 235 -0.93 28.01 -35.59
N THR A 236 -0.55 26.80 -35.16
CA THR A 236 0.08 25.79 -36.03
C THR A 236 -0.79 24.56 -36.29
N GLY A 237 -1.97 24.49 -35.69
CA GLY A 237 -2.93 23.38 -35.79
C GLY A 237 -2.57 22.15 -34.94
N SER A 238 -1.41 22.13 -34.29
CA SER A 238 -0.97 21.05 -33.40
C SER A 238 0.14 21.50 -32.44
N SER A 239 0.40 20.72 -31.40
CA SER A 239 1.51 20.96 -30.47
C SER A 239 2.18 19.66 -30.03
N ILE A 240 3.51 19.69 -29.97
CA ILE A 240 4.32 18.63 -29.34
C ILE A 240 4.16 18.62 -27.82
N LEU A 241 3.79 19.75 -27.20
CA LEU A 241 3.69 19.89 -25.74
C LEU A 241 2.64 18.96 -25.15
N PHE A 242 1.58 18.64 -25.91
CA PHE A 242 0.58 17.66 -25.51
C PHE A 242 1.14 16.23 -25.37
N LEU A 243 2.29 15.90 -25.98
CA LEU A 243 2.93 14.59 -25.88
C LEU A 243 3.89 14.44 -24.70
N LEU A 244 4.36 15.55 -24.12
CA LEU A 244 5.38 15.53 -23.07
C LEU A 244 4.90 14.76 -21.83
N GLU A 245 3.61 14.84 -21.51
CA GLU A 245 3.00 14.05 -20.45
C GLU A 245 2.19 12.85 -20.98
N ALA A 246 1.57 12.98 -22.15
CA ALA A 246 0.60 12.00 -22.62
C ALA A 246 1.23 10.70 -23.13
N ASN A 247 2.50 10.71 -23.54
CA ASN A 247 3.16 9.54 -24.11
C ASN A 247 3.13 8.34 -23.14
N PRO A 248 2.47 7.22 -23.50
CA PRO A 248 2.32 6.06 -22.62
C PRO A 248 3.55 5.14 -22.60
N GLY A 249 4.51 5.37 -23.52
CA GLY A 249 5.70 4.56 -23.72
C GLY A 249 6.52 4.35 -22.45
N PRO A 250 6.93 5.41 -21.73
CA PRO A 250 7.74 5.24 -20.52
C PRO A 250 7.06 4.35 -19.47
N GLY A 251 5.79 4.59 -19.17
CA GLY A 251 5.03 3.81 -18.19
C GLY A 251 4.91 2.33 -18.58
N VAL A 252 4.54 2.04 -19.84
CA VAL A 252 4.33 0.65 -20.27
C VAL A 252 5.65 -0.11 -20.35
N GLY A 253 6.74 0.56 -20.74
CA GLY A 253 8.08 -0.03 -20.73
C GLY A 253 8.51 -0.47 -19.33
N LEU A 254 8.22 0.34 -18.31
CA LEU A 254 8.48 -0.01 -16.91
C LEU A 254 7.65 -1.22 -16.46
N LEU A 255 6.34 -1.20 -16.75
CA LEU A 255 5.43 -2.28 -16.34
C LEU A 255 5.72 -3.60 -17.04
N LEU A 256 6.13 -3.57 -18.31
CA LEU A 256 6.62 -4.76 -19.01
C LEU A 256 7.90 -5.29 -18.36
N ALA A 257 8.81 -4.42 -17.93
CA ALA A 257 10.01 -4.87 -17.21
C ALA A 257 9.65 -5.58 -15.90
N PHE A 258 8.67 -5.08 -15.14
CA PHE A 258 8.17 -5.78 -13.95
C PHE A 258 7.43 -7.08 -14.26
N THR A 259 6.68 -7.14 -15.36
CA THR A 259 5.99 -8.36 -15.82
C THR A 259 6.99 -9.51 -16.02
N PHE A 260 8.11 -9.25 -16.69
CA PHE A 260 9.10 -10.29 -17.00
C PHE A 260 10.15 -10.49 -15.89
N PHE A 261 10.57 -9.42 -15.20
CA PHE A 261 11.72 -9.43 -14.30
C PHE A 261 11.44 -8.96 -12.87
N GLY A 262 10.21 -8.57 -12.56
CA GLY A 262 9.78 -8.24 -11.21
C GLY A 262 9.79 -9.47 -10.29
N ILE A 263 9.51 -9.24 -9.01
CA ILE A 263 9.41 -10.29 -7.99
C ILE A 263 8.14 -10.11 -7.14
N GLY A 264 7.63 -11.21 -6.60
CA GLY A 264 6.47 -11.22 -5.70
C GLY A 264 5.22 -10.58 -6.28
N ALA A 265 4.49 -9.83 -5.43
CA ALA A 265 3.25 -9.15 -5.79
C ALA A 265 3.41 -8.19 -6.98
N ALA A 266 4.53 -7.44 -7.06
CA ALA A 266 4.76 -6.51 -8.17
C ALA A 266 4.86 -7.21 -9.52
N ARG A 267 5.42 -8.42 -9.60
CA ARG A 267 5.41 -9.20 -10.85
C ARG A 267 3.99 -9.65 -11.22
N ALA A 268 3.22 -10.09 -10.24
CA ALA A 268 1.87 -10.60 -10.45
C ALA A 268 0.90 -9.50 -10.92
N SER A 269 1.05 -8.27 -10.40
CA SER A 269 0.14 -7.16 -10.72
C SER A 269 0.55 -6.33 -11.94
N ALA A 270 1.82 -6.36 -12.35
CA ALA A 270 2.33 -5.52 -13.45
C ALA A 270 1.62 -5.71 -14.81
N PRO A 271 1.23 -6.92 -15.25
CA PRO A 271 0.53 -7.10 -16.52
C PRO A 271 -0.83 -6.39 -16.54
N GLY A 272 -1.60 -6.51 -15.46
CA GLY A 272 -2.88 -5.83 -15.31
C GLY A 272 -2.71 -4.31 -15.28
N ALA A 273 -1.71 -3.83 -14.55
CA ALA A 273 -1.33 -2.42 -14.54
C ALA A 273 -0.96 -1.90 -15.94
N ALA A 274 -0.25 -2.70 -16.75
CA ALA A 274 0.18 -2.30 -18.10
C ALA A 274 -1.02 -2.08 -19.02
N VAL A 275 -2.01 -2.98 -18.92
CA VAL A 275 -3.26 -2.88 -19.69
C VAL A 275 -4.07 -1.66 -19.26
N ILE A 276 -4.23 -1.46 -17.96
CA ILE A 276 -4.99 -0.32 -17.39
C ILE A 276 -4.33 1.01 -17.77
N GLN A 277 -3.01 1.10 -17.66
CA GLN A 277 -2.28 2.30 -18.04
C GLN A 277 -2.37 2.53 -19.55
N PHE A 278 -1.86 1.60 -20.36
CA PHE A 278 -1.64 1.81 -21.79
C PHE A 278 -2.94 1.98 -22.58
N PHE A 279 -4.00 1.25 -22.23
CA PHE A 279 -5.29 1.36 -22.93
C PHE A 279 -6.27 2.25 -22.17
N GLY A 280 -6.37 2.06 -20.84
CA GLY A 280 -7.31 2.79 -20.00
C GLY A 280 -6.93 4.24 -19.72
N GLY A 281 -5.67 4.64 -19.93
CA GLY A 281 -5.25 6.03 -19.74
C GLY A 281 -5.05 6.45 -18.31
N ILE A 282 -4.79 5.47 -17.42
CA ILE A 282 -4.59 5.76 -15.99
C ILE A 282 -3.09 5.70 -15.72
N HIS A 283 -2.44 6.84 -15.93
CA HIS A 283 -0.98 6.92 -15.92
C HIS A 283 -0.41 6.70 -14.52
N GLU A 284 -1.20 6.93 -13.48
CA GLU A 284 -0.79 6.80 -12.08
C GLU A 284 -0.56 5.34 -11.65
N VAL A 285 -1.13 4.37 -12.35
CA VAL A 285 -1.06 2.95 -11.96
C VAL A 285 0.37 2.41 -12.01
N TYR A 286 1.27 3.02 -12.80
CA TYR A 286 2.69 2.63 -12.80
C TYR A 286 3.54 3.35 -11.76
N PHE A 287 3.10 4.49 -11.22
CA PHE A 287 3.93 5.31 -10.31
C PHE A 287 4.42 4.52 -9.08
N PRO A 288 3.61 3.66 -8.44
CA PRO A 288 4.07 2.84 -7.33
C PRO A 288 5.28 1.96 -7.69
N TYR A 289 5.30 1.40 -8.90
CA TYR A 289 6.40 0.55 -9.36
C TYR A 289 7.71 1.32 -9.49
N ALA A 290 7.64 2.59 -9.92
CA ALA A 290 8.80 3.48 -9.95
C ALA A 290 9.26 3.87 -8.54
N LEU A 291 8.32 4.13 -7.63
CA LEU A 291 8.64 4.50 -6.24
C LEU A 291 9.19 3.34 -5.41
N MET A 292 8.80 2.09 -5.72
CA MET A 292 9.36 0.90 -5.08
C MET A 292 10.88 0.82 -5.24
N LYS A 293 11.41 1.35 -6.35
CA LYS A 293 12.83 1.46 -6.64
C LYS A 293 13.12 2.81 -7.32
N PRO A 294 13.45 3.86 -6.56
CA PRO A 294 13.64 5.20 -7.11
C PRO A 294 14.66 5.30 -8.25
N MET A 295 15.63 4.37 -8.36
CA MET A 295 16.53 4.33 -9.53
C MET A 295 15.81 4.08 -10.86
N LEU A 296 14.61 3.47 -10.85
CA LEU A 296 13.79 3.27 -12.06
C LEU A 296 13.26 4.59 -12.63
N ILE A 297 13.28 5.69 -11.86
CA ILE A 297 13.01 7.03 -12.38
C ILE A 297 14.02 7.40 -13.46
N LEU A 298 15.27 6.94 -13.39
CA LEU A 298 16.25 7.15 -14.46
C LEU A 298 15.84 6.46 -15.77
N ALA A 299 15.20 5.30 -15.68
CA ALA A 299 14.68 4.61 -16.85
C ALA A 299 13.51 5.39 -17.48
N LEU A 300 12.61 5.92 -16.64
CA LEU A 300 11.51 6.78 -17.08
C LEU A 300 12.02 8.06 -17.74
N ILE A 301 13.01 8.74 -17.14
CA ILE A 301 13.67 9.93 -17.72
C ILE A 301 14.21 9.59 -19.10
N ALA A 302 15.03 8.54 -19.23
CA ALA A 302 15.63 8.16 -20.51
C ALA A 302 14.58 7.79 -21.58
N GLY A 303 13.52 7.07 -21.20
CA GLY A 303 12.42 6.75 -22.10
C GLY A 303 11.63 7.99 -22.52
N GLY A 304 11.31 8.87 -21.58
CA GLY A 304 10.66 10.16 -21.84
C GLY A 304 11.48 11.02 -22.79
N MET A 305 12.78 11.18 -22.52
CA MET A 305 13.72 11.90 -23.38
C MET A 305 13.74 11.32 -24.80
N THR A 306 13.74 10.00 -24.92
CA THR A 306 13.72 9.30 -26.21
C THR A 306 12.42 9.59 -26.97
N GLY A 307 11.28 9.51 -26.30
CA GLY A 307 9.97 9.82 -26.91
C GLY A 307 9.89 11.27 -27.37
N VAL A 308 10.27 12.23 -26.50
CA VAL A 308 10.26 13.65 -26.83
C VAL A 308 11.21 13.96 -27.99
N THR A 309 12.43 13.41 -27.97
CA THR A 309 13.41 13.59 -29.05
C THR A 309 12.90 13.02 -30.38
N THR A 310 12.28 11.85 -30.36
CA THR A 310 11.70 11.23 -31.56
C THR A 310 10.63 12.13 -32.19
N ASN A 311 9.73 12.66 -31.36
CA ASN A 311 8.69 13.58 -31.84
C ASN A 311 9.29 14.90 -32.34
N MET A 312 10.30 15.43 -31.65
CA MET A 312 10.98 16.67 -32.04
C MET A 312 11.69 16.53 -33.41
N LEU A 313 12.35 15.40 -33.66
CA LEU A 313 13.08 15.15 -34.91
C LEU A 313 12.17 14.79 -36.08
N LEU A 314 11.07 14.10 -35.83
CA LEU A 314 10.18 13.57 -36.88
C LEU A 314 8.87 14.35 -37.04
N GLY A 315 8.67 15.44 -36.31
CA GLY A 315 7.45 16.26 -36.38
C GLY A 315 6.22 15.61 -35.76
N GLY A 316 6.39 14.92 -34.63
CA GLY A 316 5.30 14.34 -33.85
C GLY A 316 4.55 15.40 -33.03
N ALA A 317 3.22 15.50 -33.22
CA ALA A 317 2.37 16.46 -32.51
C ALA A 317 0.91 15.99 -32.40
N LEU A 318 0.17 16.55 -31.44
CA LEU A 318 -1.27 16.35 -31.25
C LEU A 318 -2.06 17.63 -31.51
N ARG A 319 -3.33 17.53 -31.90
CA ARG A 319 -4.23 18.68 -32.15
C ARG A 319 -4.77 19.28 -30.87
N ALA A 320 -4.97 18.45 -29.85
CA ALA A 320 -5.51 18.81 -28.56
C ALA A 320 -4.88 17.94 -27.46
N PRO A 321 -5.04 18.31 -26.17
CA PRO A 321 -4.63 17.47 -25.06
C PRO A 321 -5.24 16.07 -25.14
N ALA A 322 -4.46 15.05 -24.78
CA ALA A 322 -4.89 13.67 -24.70
C ALA A 322 -4.79 13.15 -23.26
N ALA A 323 -5.68 12.23 -22.88
CA ALA A 323 -5.63 11.57 -21.59
C ALA A 323 -4.27 10.87 -21.41
N PRO A 324 -3.49 11.21 -20.37
CA PRO A 324 -2.14 10.68 -20.23
C PRO A 324 -2.11 9.17 -20.10
N GLY A 325 -1.16 8.52 -20.77
CA GLY A 325 -1.01 7.07 -20.67
C GLY A 325 -1.94 6.26 -21.57
N SER A 326 -2.97 6.84 -22.22
CA SER A 326 -3.83 6.09 -23.14
C SER A 326 -3.32 6.19 -24.58
N ILE A 327 -2.96 5.06 -25.18
CA ILE A 327 -2.65 5.01 -26.60
C ILE A 327 -3.85 5.41 -27.47
N PHE A 328 -5.08 5.09 -27.04
CA PHE A 328 -6.29 5.45 -27.78
C PHE A 328 -6.53 6.96 -27.76
N ALA A 329 -6.39 7.59 -26.59
CA ALA A 329 -6.53 9.05 -26.48
C ALA A 329 -5.44 9.77 -27.29
N VAL A 330 -4.20 9.27 -27.25
CA VAL A 330 -3.09 9.80 -28.04
C VAL A 330 -3.39 9.68 -29.53
N ILE A 331 -3.69 8.48 -30.04
CA ILE A 331 -3.98 8.23 -31.47
C ILE A 331 -5.15 9.09 -31.95
N ALA A 332 -6.20 9.25 -31.15
CA ALA A 332 -7.37 10.06 -31.49
C ALA A 332 -7.01 11.53 -31.74
N GLN A 333 -5.97 12.05 -31.07
CA GLN A 333 -5.56 13.45 -31.17
C GLN A 333 -4.36 13.69 -32.09
N VAL A 334 -3.81 12.67 -32.75
CA VAL A 334 -2.65 12.83 -33.63
C VAL A 334 -2.95 13.77 -34.81
N ALA A 335 -2.02 14.69 -35.10
CA ALA A 335 -2.09 15.52 -36.30
C ALA A 335 -1.95 14.66 -37.58
N ASN A 336 -2.65 15.01 -38.67
CA ASN A 336 -2.80 14.15 -39.87
C ASN A 336 -1.49 13.57 -40.43
N ASN A 337 -0.34 14.25 -40.26
CA ASN A 337 0.96 13.83 -40.79
C ASN A 337 1.94 13.32 -39.70
N SER A 338 1.49 13.15 -38.47
CA SER A 338 2.37 12.87 -37.31
C SER A 338 2.25 11.43 -36.78
N TYR A 339 1.41 10.58 -37.35
CA TYR A 339 1.16 9.21 -36.86
C TYR A 339 2.43 8.37 -36.73
N VAL A 340 3.29 8.37 -37.75
CA VAL A 340 4.52 7.58 -37.73
C VAL A 340 5.44 8.07 -36.62
N ALA A 341 5.64 9.39 -36.51
CA ALA A 341 6.48 9.99 -35.47
C ALA A 341 5.96 9.66 -34.06
N VAL A 342 4.66 9.84 -33.82
CA VAL A 342 4.04 9.61 -32.52
C VAL A 342 4.10 8.14 -32.15
N LEU A 343 3.68 7.21 -33.02
CA LEU A 343 3.72 5.78 -32.72
C LEU A 343 5.14 5.27 -32.50
N LEU A 344 6.09 5.73 -33.31
CA LEU A 344 7.50 5.40 -33.13
C LEU A 344 8.03 5.93 -31.79
N SER A 345 7.64 7.14 -31.40
CA SER A 345 8.02 7.72 -30.11
C SER A 345 7.53 6.88 -28.92
N VAL A 346 6.32 6.30 -29.01
CA VAL A 346 5.77 5.42 -27.98
C VAL A 346 6.59 4.13 -27.88
N VAL A 347 6.86 3.49 -29.03
CA VAL A 347 7.62 2.23 -29.09
C VAL A 347 9.06 2.43 -28.60
N LEU A 348 9.74 3.48 -29.05
CA LEU A 348 11.12 3.77 -28.65
C LEU A 348 11.20 4.14 -27.17
N ALA A 349 10.29 4.98 -26.66
CA ALA A 349 10.23 5.31 -25.24
C ALA A 349 10.00 4.06 -24.37
N ALA A 350 9.05 3.19 -24.76
CA ALA A 350 8.80 1.93 -24.07
C ALA A 350 10.02 1.01 -24.09
N THR A 351 10.68 0.90 -25.24
CA THR A 351 11.86 0.05 -25.40
C THR A 351 13.01 0.53 -24.52
N VAL A 352 13.31 1.83 -24.53
CA VAL A 352 14.39 2.39 -23.70
C VAL A 352 14.09 2.23 -22.22
N THR A 353 12.87 2.56 -21.77
CA THR A 353 12.51 2.37 -20.36
C THR A 353 12.58 0.89 -19.97
N PHE A 354 12.09 -0.01 -20.82
CA PHE A 354 12.13 -1.45 -20.57
C PHE A 354 13.56 -1.96 -20.40
N LEU A 355 14.47 -1.61 -21.32
CA LEU A 355 15.85 -2.08 -21.29
C LEU A 355 16.60 -1.59 -20.06
N ILE A 356 16.46 -0.32 -19.70
CA ILE A 356 17.12 0.24 -18.52
C ILE A 356 16.51 -0.35 -17.24
N SER A 357 15.19 -0.46 -17.18
CA SER A 357 14.48 -1.07 -16.04
C SER A 357 14.88 -2.53 -15.85
N TRP A 358 14.99 -3.29 -16.94
CA TRP A 358 15.46 -4.67 -16.94
C TRP A 358 16.85 -4.80 -16.31
N VAL A 359 17.80 -3.96 -16.73
CA VAL A 359 19.16 -3.94 -16.16
C VAL A 359 19.11 -3.63 -14.67
N ILE A 360 18.36 -2.61 -14.25
CA ILE A 360 18.23 -2.21 -12.85
C ILE A 360 17.62 -3.34 -12.00
N LEU A 361 16.50 -3.92 -12.44
CA LEU A 361 15.81 -5.01 -11.75
C LEU A 361 16.69 -6.26 -11.63
N ARG A 362 17.39 -6.62 -12.71
CA ARG A 362 18.28 -7.78 -12.72
C ARG A 362 19.49 -7.58 -11.82
N ALA A 363 20.09 -6.38 -11.82
CA ALA A 363 21.24 -6.05 -10.99
C ALA A 363 20.91 -6.07 -9.49
N SER A 364 19.68 -5.74 -9.10
CA SER A 364 19.28 -5.70 -7.69
C SER A 364 18.56 -6.94 -7.18
N ARG A 365 18.19 -7.88 -8.07
CA ARG A 365 17.33 -9.03 -7.79
C ARG A 365 17.71 -9.80 -6.52
N LYS A 366 19.00 -10.10 -6.32
CA LYS A 366 19.48 -10.86 -5.16
C LYS A 366 19.14 -10.14 -3.85
N ARG A 367 19.44 -8.84 -3.78
CA ARG A 367 19.17 -8.00 -2.61
C ARG A 367 17.68 -7.83 -2.36
N ASP A 368 16.89 -7.75 -3.43
CA ASP A 368 15.44 -7.57 -3.30
C ASP A 368 14.76 -8.85 -2.77
N LEU A 369 15.26 -10.04 -3.17
CA LEU A 369 14.82 -11.32 -2.60
C LEU A 369 15.19 -11.44 -1.11
N GLU A 370 16.40 -11.03 -0.74
CA GLU A 370 16.84 -11.01 0.67
C GLU A 370 15.99 -10.04 1.51
N ALA A 371 15.64 -8.87 0.96
CA ALA A 371 14.77 -7.91 1.64
C ALA A 371 13.32 -8.41 1.79
N MET A 372 12.78 -9.11 0.79
CA MET A 372 11.46 -9.75 0.90
C MET A 372 11.45 -10.84 1.97
N ALA A 373 12.46 -11.72 1.98
CA ALA A 373 12.58 -12.75 3.02
C ALA A 373 12.66 -12.13 4.43
N ALA A 374 13.45 -11.07 4.60
CA ALA A 374 13.55 -10.37 5.88
C ALA A 374 12.25 -9.67 6.30
N THR A 375 11.42 -9.22 5.33
CA THR A 375 10.13 -8.57 5.61
C THR A 375 9.07 -9.61 5.98
N ASP A 376 9.04 -10.76 5.30
CA ASP A 376 8.19 -11.90 5.66
C ASP A 376 8.56 -12.47 7.03
N ASP A 377 9.86 -12.55 7.33
CA ASP A 377 10.38 -12.96 8.64
C ASP A 377 10.04 -11.93 9.72
N ALA A 378 10.15 -10.63 9.44
CA ALA A 378 9.77 -9.56 10.38
C ALA A 378 8.26 -9.51 10.61
N PHE A 379 7.46 -9.79 9.58
CA PHE A 379 6.00 -9.92 9.70
C PHE A 379 5.64 -11.16 10.52
N GLY A 380 6.29 -12.30 10.28
CA GLY A 380 6.17 -13.51 11.09
C GLY A 380 6.62 -13.30 12.55
N ALA A 381 7.69 -12.54 12.77
CA ALA A 381 8.17 -12.15 14.08
C ALA A 381 7.23 -11.17 14.79
N ALA A 382 6.64 -10.20 14.07
CA ALA A 382 5.65 -9.26 14.62
C ALA A 382 4.34 -9.98 15.00
N ILE A 383 3.91 -10.98 14.23
CA ILE A 383 2.80 -11.88 14.60
C ILE A 383 3.15 -12.65 15.88
N THR A 384 4.38 -13.14 15.99
CA THR A 384 4.87 -13.88 17.16
C THR A 384 5.03 -12.98 18.39
N GLN A 385 5.48 -11.73 18.21
CA GLN A 385 5.66 -10.74 19.27
C GLN A 385 4.32 -10.18 19.75
N THR A 386 3.34 -10.03 18.86
CA THR A 386 1.95 -9.69 19.21
C THR A 386 1.28 -10.84 19.99
N ALA A 387 1.60 -12.09 19.65
CA ALA A 387 1.18 -13.26 20.44
C ALA A 387 1.87 -13.31 21.82
N ALA A 388 3.16 -12.96 21.91
CA ALA A 388 3.90 -12.89 23.17
C ALA A 388 3.47 -11.72 24.08
N ALA A 389 3.11 -10.57 23.50
CA ALA A 389 2.57 -9.42 24.23
C ALA A 389 1.18 -9.69 24.83
N LYS A 390 0.37 -10.53 24.19
CA LYS A 390 -0.89 -11.06 24.76
C LYS A 390 -0.68 -12.02 25.93
N GLY A 391 0.54 -12.55 26.12
CA GLY A 391 0.89 -13.47 27.21
C GLY A 391 1.45 -12.80 28.47
N LYS A 392 1.62 -11.47 28.48
CA LYS A 392 2.09 -10.71 29.66
C LYS A 392 0.99 -9.84 30.24
N SER A 393 -0.05 -10.46 30.79
CA SER A 393 -0.89 -9.82 31.80
C SER A 393 -0.29 -10.05 33.20
N SER A 394 0.42 -9.02 33.65
CA SER A 394 0.53 -8.53 35.04
C SER A 394 0.81 -9.50 36.21
N ALA A 395 1.97 -9.29 36.84
CA ALA A 395 2.33 -9.75 38.19
C ALA A 395 1.47 -9.13 39.32
N ALA A 396 0.50 -8.27 39.01
CA ALA A 396 -0.43 -7.68 40.00
C ALA A 396 -1.70 -8.52 40.26
N LEU A 397 -1.78 -9.74 39.70
CA LEU A 397 -2.88 -10.69 39.92
C LEU A 397 -2.51 -11.84 40.88
N ASP A 398 -1.30 -11.85 41.43
CA ASP A 398 -0.80 -12.93 42.29
C ASP A 398 -1.43 -12.91 43.70
N GLY A 399 -1.91 -11.74 44.14
CA GLY A 399 -2.56 -11.56 45.45
C GLY A 399 -4.01 -12.04 45.54
N LEU A 400 -4.61 -12.55 44.46
CA LEU A 400 -6.02 -13.01 44.45
C LEU A 400 -6.14 -14.53 44.27
N ARG A 401 -5.03 -15.28 44.31
CA ARG A 401 -4.99 -16.74 44.14
C ARG A 401 -4.81 -17.55 45.42
N SER A 402 -4.75 -16.92 46.60
CA SER A 402 -4.64 -17.62 47.89
C SER A 402 -6.01 -17.94 48.51
N GLY A 403 -6.89 -18.59 47.76
CA GLY A 403 -8.25 -18.85 48.23
C GLY A 403 -9.04 -19.88 47.44
N ALA A 404 -8.43 -20.99 47.00
CA ALA A 404 -9.09 -22.28 46.78
C ALA A 404 -8.06 -23.28 46.22
N ALA A 405 -7.54 -24.15 47.07
CA ALA A 405 -6.84 -25.35 46.63
C ALA A 405 -7.85 -26.50 46.55
N THR A 406 -7.96 -27.13 45.39
CA THR A 406 -8.18 -28.58 45.24
C THR A 406 -7.72 -29.02 43.84
N SER A 407 -6.86 -30.05 43.81
CA SER A 407 -6.44 -30.90 42.69
C SER A 407 -7.63 -31.38 41.82
N ALA A 408 -7.55 -31.85 40.57
CA ALA A 408 -6.51 -32.54 39.83
C ALA A 408 -6.87 -32.59 38.31
N ASP A 409 -5.90 -32.96 37.48
CA ASP A 409 -6.02 -33.68 36.20
C ASP A 409 -6.78 -33.05 35.02
N GLY A 410 -6.03 -32.47 34.06
CA GLY A 410 -6.55 -31.91 32.80
C GLY A 410 -6.75 -32.97 31.71
N GLY A 411 -7.40 -34.09 32.06
CA GLY A 411 -7.83 -35.12 31.14
C GLY A 411 -8.94 -34.65 30.21
N ILE A 412 -9.10 -35.37 29.10
CA ILE A 412 -10.29 -35.27 28.25
C ILE A 412 -11.46 -35.80 29.11
N GLU A 413 -12.28 -34.89 29.65
CA GLU A 413 -13.55 -35.26 30.25
C GLU A 413 -14.41 -35.95 29.17
N PRO A 414 -14.80 -37.22 29.36
CA PRO A 414 -15.71 -37.89 28.44
C PRO A 414 -17.11 -37.33 28.69
N ALA A 415 -17.42 -36.21 28.06
CA ALA A 415 -18.81 -35.82 27.87
C ALA A 415 -19.44 -36.90 26.99
N THR A 416 -20.44 -37.59 27.55
CA THR A 416 -21.41 -38.48 26.89
C THR A 416 -21.25 -38.55 25.38
N MET A 417 -20.75 -39.69 24.89
CA MET A 417 -20.70 -40.01 23.47
C MET A 417 -22.08 -39.85 22.86
N THR A 418 -22.36 -38.67 22.33
CA THR A 418 -23.26 -38.54 21.20
C THR A 418 -22.44 -39.00 19.99
N GLU A 419 -22.93 -40.05 19.35
CA GLU A 419 -22.47 -40.62 18.07
C GLU A 419 -22.57 -39.60 16.92
N ARG A 420 -22.03 -38.39 17.09
CA ARG A 420 -22.00 -37.36 16.05
C ARG A 420 -20.62 -37.31 15.42
N GLU A 421 -20.60 -37.72 14.17
CA GLU A 421 -19.48 -37.53 13.25
C GLU A 421 -19.07 -36.05 13.25
N ILE A 422 -17.81 -35.77 13.60
CA ILE A 422 -17.31 -34.40 13.67
C ILE A 422 -17.07 -33.88 12.26
N LYS A 423 -17.92 -32.97 11.78
CA LYS A 423 -17.79 -32.31 10.47
C LYS A 423 -17.39 -30.86 10.59
N ASN A 424 -17.82 -30.17 11.65
CA ASN A 424 -17.59 -28.74 11.82
C ASN A 424 -16.74 -28.45 13.06
N ILE A 425 -15.47 -28.11 12.84
CA ILE A 425 -14.52 -27.71 13.87
C ILE A 425 -14.40 -26.19 13.90
N VAL A 426 -14.61 -25.58 15.07
CA VAL A 426 -14.55 -24.12 15.24
C VAL A 426 -13.50 -23.73 16.27
N PHE A 427 -12.54 -22.93 15.84
CA PHE A 427 -11.61 -22.24 16.73
C PHE A 427 -12.25 -20.97 17.28
N ALA A 428 -12.48 -20.93 18.58
CA ALA A 428 -13.11 -19.81 19.26
C ALA A 428 -12.12 -18.99 20.09
N CYS A 429 -12.14 -17.68 19.90
CA CYS A 429 -11.46 -16.71 20.76
C CYS A 429 -12.36 -15.49 21.00
N ASP A 430 -11.97 -14.56 21.87
CA ASP A 430 -12.85 -13.44 22.27
C ASP A 430 -13.26 -12.55 21.08
N ALA A 431 -12.32 -12.24 20.18
CA ALA A 431 -12.55 -11.39 19.00
C ALA A 431 -12.75 -12.17 17.68
N GLY A 432 -12.60 -13.48 17.69
CA GLY A 432 -12.69 -14.32 16.49
C GLY A 432 -11.59 -14.15 15.44
N MET A 433 -10.56 -13.32 15.69
CA MET A 433 -9.48 -13.03 14.75
C MET A 433 -8.09 -13.24 15.38
N GLY A 434 -7.07 -13.50 14.54
CA GLY A 434 -5.67 -13.65 14.97
C GLY A 434 -5.25 -15.10 15.20
N SER A 435 -4.89 -15.47 16.44
CA SER A 435 -4.33 -16.79 16.78
C SER A 435 -5.29 -17.96 16.52
N SER A 436 -6.59 -17.76 16.65
CA SER A 436 -7.61 -18.77 16.32
C SER A 436 -7.70 -19.04 14.82
N ALA A 437 -7.51 -18.01 13.98
CA ALA A 437 -7.46 -18.17 12.52
C ALA A 437 -6.22 -18.98 12.09
N MET A 438 -5.06 -18.70 12.72
CA MET A 438 -3.83 -19.46 12.46
C MET A 438 -3.94 -20.92 12.93
N GLY A 439 -4.49 -21.17 14.13
CA GLY A 439 -4.77 -22.53 14.60
C GLY A 439 -5.72 -23.29 13.67
N ALA A 440 -6.77 -22.63 13.18
CA ALA A 440 -7.68 -23.19 12.19
C ALA A 440 -6.95 -23.55 10.88
N SER A 441 -6.04 -22.71 10.40
CA SER A 441 -5.21 -23.02 9.22
C SER A 441 -4.27 -24.20 9.44
N VAL A 442 -3.65 -24.30 10.62
CA VAL A 442 -2.75 -25.42 10.97
C VAL A 442 -3.52 -26.73 11.01
N LEU A 443 -4.65 -26.78 11.72
CA LEU A 443 -5.46 -27.99 11.82
C LEU A 443 -6.05 -28.37 10.45
N ARG A 444 -6.53 -27.40 9.67
CA ARG A 444 -7.01 -27.63 8.29
C ARG A 444 -5.94 -28.28 7.42
N ASN A 445 -4.69 -27.81 7.51
CA ASN A 445 -3.58 -28.40 6.79
C ASN A 445 -3.23 -29.82 7.28
N LYS A 446 -3.34 -30.10 8.59
CA LYS A 446 -3.13 -31.45 9.14
C LYS A 446 -4.22 -32.42 8.69
N ILE A 447 -5.50 -32.04 8.75
CA ILE A 447 -6.65 -32.83 8.28
C ILE A 447 -6.51 -33.14 6.78
N LYS A 448 -6.15 -32.13 5.97
CA LYS A 448 -5.90 -32.34 4.53
C LYS A 448 -4.73 -33.28 4.25
N LYS A 449 -3.64 -33.18 5.02
CA LYS A 449 -2.49 -34.11 4.91
C LYS A 449 -2.84 -35.53 5.37
N ALA A 450 -3.78 -35.66 6.29
CA ALA A 450 -4.29 -36.94 6.77
C ALA A 450 -5.26 -37.62 5.79
N GLY A 451 -5.62 -36.97 4.67
CA GLY A 451 -6.52 -37.53 3.66
C GLY A 451 -8.01 -37.50 4.03
N ILE A 452 -8.37 -36.77 5.09
CA ILE A 452 -9.76 -36.69 5.57
C ILE A 452 -10.51 -35.62 4.77
N GLU A 453 -11.55 -36.03 4.05
CA GLU A 453 -12.44 -35.16 3.30
C GLU A 453 -13.74 -34.91 4.09
N ASN A 454 -14.50 -33.86 3.74
CA ASN A 454 -15.78 -33.49 4.39
C ASN A 454 -15.72 -32.90 5.82
N VAL A 455 -14.55 -32.45 6.28
CA VAL A 455 -14.40 -31.72 7.54
C VAL A 455 -14.10 -30.24 7.30
N THR A 456 -14.93 -29.37 7.87
CA THR A 456 -14.80 -27.91 7.80
C THR A 456 -14.17 -27.36 9.06
N VAL A 457 -13.04 -26.66 8.92
CA VAL A 457 -12.35 -25.99 10.04
C VAL A 457 -12.45 -24.47 9.88
N THR A 458 -13.13 -23.80 10.80
CA THR A 458 -13.33 -22.34 10.80
C THR A 458 -12.89 -21.69 12.12
N ASN A 459 -12.88 -20.36 12.16
CA ASN A 459 -12.66 -19.58 13.37
C ASN A 459 -13.81 -18.59 13.57
N LYS A 460 -14.27 -18.41 14.81
CA LYS A 460 -15.34 -17.48 15.18
C LYS A 460 -15.03 -16.79 16.50
N ALA A 461 -15.69 -15.66 16.75
CA ALA A 461 -15.72 -15.06 18.08
C ALA A 461 -16.61 -15.92 19.00
N ILE A 462 -16.29 -16.03 20.29
CA ILE A 462 -17.12 -16.80 21.26
C ILE A 462 -18.58 -16.31 21.26
N ALA A 463 -18.77 -14.99 21.12
CA ALA A 463 -20.11 -14.41 21.04
C ALA A 463 -20.93 -14.93 19.84
N ALA A 464 -20.25 -15.30 18.76
CA ALA A 464 -20.81 -15.78 17.49
C ALA A 464 -20.79 -17.32 17.36
N LEU A 465 -20.48 -18.06 18.42
CA LEU A 465 -20.67 -19.51 18.44
C LEU A 465 -22.16 -19.86 18.36
N ASP A 466 -22.45 -20.87 17.56
CA ASP A 466 -23.78 -21.41 17.30
C ASP A 466 -23.76 -22.93 17.43
N ALA A 467 -24.94 -23.56 17.37
CA ALA A 467 -25.10 -25.01 17.53
C ALA A 467 -24.60 -25.84 16.34
N SER A 468 -24.05 -25.21 15.28
CA SER A 468 -23.50 -25.93 14.12
C SER A 468 -22.08 -26.46 14.34
N ALA A 469 -21.42 -26.04 15.43
CA ALA A 469 -20.10 -26.52 15.80
C ALA A 469 -20.20 -27.91 16.47
N ASP A 470 -19.56 -28.91 15.88
CA ASP A 470 -19.47 -30.25 16.49
C ASP A 470 -18.31 -30.30 17.49
N LEU A 471 -17.20 -29.62 17.18
CA LEU A 471 -16.03 -29.51 18.04
C LEU A 471 -15.55 -28.06 18.13
N VAL A 472 -15.34 -27.57 19.34
CA VAL A 472 -14.89 -26.20 19.63
C VAL A 472 -13.52 -26.22 20.31
N ILE A 473 -12.54 -25.54 19.69
CA ILE A 473 -11.18 -25.42 20.22
C ILE A 473 -10.98 -24.01 20.78
N THR A 474 -10.63 -23.91 22.06
CA THR A 474 -10.44 -22.64 22.77
C THR A 474 -9.16 -22.66 23.61
N GLN A 475 -8.71 -21.48 24.05
CA GLN A 475 -7.72 -21.42 25.12
C GLN A 475 -8.35 -21.83 26.46
N ASN A 476 -7.58 -22.43 27.36
CA ASN A 476 -8.07 -22.91 28.67
C ASN A 476 -8.94 -21.86 29.40
N GLN A 477 -8.52 -20.59 29.38
CA GLN A 477 -9.20 -19.48 30.06
C GLN A 477 -10.58 -19.14 29.45
N LEU A 478 -10.85 -19.62 28.23
CA LEU A 478 -12.05 -19.30 27.47
C LEU A 478 -12.98 -20.50 27.29
N THR A 479 -12.56 -21.71 27.67
CA THR A 479 -13.32 -22.94 27.48
C THR A 479 -14.64 -22.93 28.22
N ASP A 480 -14.68 -22.51 29.48
CA ASP A 480 -15.93 -22.48 30.26
C ASP A 480 -16.96 -21.54 29.64
N ARG A 481 -16.50 -20.41 29.09
CA ARG A 481 -17.37 -19.45 28.39
C ARG A 481 -17.91 -20.01 27.07
N ALA A 482 -17.11 -20.81 26.35
CA ALA A 482 -17.56 -21.48 25.14
C ALA A 482 -18.53 -22.65 25.43
N ARG A 483 -18.32 -23.40 26.52
CA ARG A 483 -19.24 -24.45 27.00
C ARG A 483 -20.63 -23.90 27.29
N GLN A 484 -20.73 -22.73 27.92
CA GLN A 484 -22.02 -22.08 28.16
C GLN A 484 -22.80 -21.74 26.87
N LYS A 485 -22.09 -21.40 25.79
CA LYS A 485 -22.69 -21.06 24.48
C LYS A 485 -23.06 -22.28 23.66
N THR A 486 -22.27 -23.34 23.76
CA THR A 486 -22.38 -24.55 22.93
C THR A 486 -22.22 -25.80 23.81
N PRO A 487 -23.20 -26.10 24.68
CA PRO A 487 -23.06 -27.18 25.66
C PRO A 487 -23.03 -28.58 25.02
N ASN A 488 -23.54 -28.71 23.80
CA ASN A 488 -23.64 -29.99 23.07
C ASN A 488 -22.45 -30.28 22.15
N SER A 489 -21.46 -29.38 22.09
CA SER A 489 -20.26 -29.55 21.26
C SER A 489 -19.14 -30.19 22.07
N VAL A 490 -18.22 -30.89 21.41
CA VAL A 490 -16.98 -31.38 22.03
C VAL A 490 -16.05 -30.18 22.27
N HIS A 491 -15.58 -29.97 23.50
CA HIS A 491 -14.70 -28.84 23.83
C HIS A 491 -13.27 -29.31 24.06
N VAL A 492 -12.34 -28.75 23.29
CA VAL A 492 -10.90 -29.00 23.44
C VAL A 492 -10.21 -27.71 23.87
N SER A 493 -9.55 -27.78 25.02
CA SER A 493 -8.77 -26.66 25.56
C SER A 493 -7.30 -26.80 25.16
N VAL A 494 -6.69 -25.71 24.70
CA VAL A 494 -5.26 -25.65 24.34
C VAL A 494 -4.57 -24.49 25.03
N ASP A 495 -3.30 -24.64 25.36
CA ASP A 495 -2.51 -23.55 25.95
C ASP A 495 -2.21 -22.45 24.93
N ASN A 496 -1.94 -22.84 23.68
CA ASN A 496 -1.67 -21.92 22.57
C ASN A 496 -2.21 -22.49 21.26
N PHE A 497 -2.76 -21.63 20.41
CA PHE A 497 -3.29 -22.03 19.11
C PHE A 497 -2.22 -22.35 18.05
N MET A 498 -0.98 -21.92 18.24
CA MET A 498 0.06 -22.09 17.21
C MET A 498 0.70 -23.47 17.24
N ASN A 499 1.01 -23.98 18.43
CA ASN A 499 1.74 -25.23 18.63
C ASN A 499 1.11 -26.00 19.79
N SER A 500 0.04 -26.74 19.50
CA SER A 500 -0.58 -27.66 20.46
C SER A 500 -0.42 -29.10 19.98
N PRO A 501 0.18 -30.00 20.78
CA PRO A 501 0.23 -31.43 20.45
C PRO A 501 -1.18 -32.05 20.38
N ARG A 502 -2.17 -31.41 21.02
CA ARG A 502 -3.58 -31.84 20.96
C ARG A 502 -4.20 -31.78 19.57
N TYR A 503 -3.56 -31.11 18.61
CA TYR A 503 -4.05 -31.13 17.23
C TYR A 503 -3.88 -32.49 16.57
N ASP A 504 -2.85 -33.23 16.94
CA ASP A 504 -2.67 -34.59 16.44
C ASP A 504 -3.71 -35.52 17.07
N GLU A 505 -4.03 -35.34 18.35
CA GLU A 505 -5.14 -36.05 19.02
C GLU A 505 -6.50 -35.76 18.36
N VAL A 506 -6.78 -34.51 18.00
CA VAL A 506 -8.03 -34.15 17.28
C VAL A 506 -8.05 -34.76 15.87
N VAL A 507 -6.92 -34.77 15.17
CA VAL A 507 -6.83 -35.40 13.84
C VAL A 507 -7.05 -36.91 13.93
N ASP A 508 -6.45 -37.57 14.92
CA ASP A 508 -6.60 -39.02 15.12
C ASP A 508 -8.03 -39.38 15.54
N LEU A 509 -8.67 -38.56 16.39
CA LEU A 509 -10.07 -38.72 16.77
C LEU A 509 -11.01 -38.58 15.56
N VAL A 510 -10.79 -37.57 14.72
CA VAL A 510 -11.58 -37.36 13.50
C VAL A 510 -11.30 -38.49 12.49
N ARG A 511 -10.04 -38.93 12.35
CA ARG A 511 -9.66 -40.06 11.48
C ARG A 511 -10.37 -41.35 11.90
N ALA A 512 -10.33 -41.70 13.18
CA ALA A 512 -10.97 -42.92 13.69
C ALA A 512 -12.48 -42.94 13.39
N GLN A 513 -13.16 -41.80 13.52
CA GLN A 513 -14.59 -41.68 13.18
C GLN A 513 -14.89 -41.81 11.67
N HIS A 514 -13.93 -41.47 10.80
CA HIS A 514 -14.12 -41.53 9.34
C HIS A 514 -13.57 -42.83 8.72
N GLU A 515 -12.71 -43.57 9.41
CA GLU A 515 -12.24 -44.91 8.98
C GLU A 515 -13.23 -46.02 9.37
N ASP A 516 -13.90 -45.92 10.53
CA ASP A 516 -14.92 -46.89 10.96
C ASP A 516 -16.28 -46.74 10.24
N GLY A 517 -16.43 -45.72 9.39
CA GLY A 517 -17.64 -45.41 8.62
C GLY A 517 -17.58 -45.77 7.13
N ALA A 518 -16.51 -46.44 6.67
CA ALA A 518 -16.28 -46.84 5.28
C ALA A 518 -16.74 -48.28 4.96
#